data_AF-A0A4P9W0S2-F1
#
_entry.id   AF-A0A4P9W0S2-F1
#
_cell.length_a   1.000
_cell.length_b   1.000
_cell.length_c   1.000
_cell.angle_alpha   90.00
_cell.angle_beta   90.00
_cell.angle_gamma   90.00
#
_symmetry.space_group_name_H-M   'P 1'
#
loop_
_entity.id
_entity.type
_entity.pdbx_description
1 polymer ?
#
loop_
_entity_poly.entity_id
_entity_poly.type
_entity_poly.pdbx_seq_one_letter_code
_entity_poly.pdbx_strand_id
1 'polypeptide(L)'
;MVVGGSLRSEVAGRSCRKDLRGEVWIPLRLTYGTDNFAACSNAWRNDLGHPNEFIRGSMLRFLCKLREPELLEPLIPTVRACLEHRHAYVRKNAVLAIYTIFKNFEYLIPDAPELIQTYLATEADQNCKRNAFIMLINTKQSLAVEYFNSVINQVPQFDELLQLAVIELVRKDAKTAPPAVKGNYIKTVVNLLPAPAYSVKYEAASTLVALSSNVGAVKAAAQCFIELVLKEADNNVKLIVLDRVNELREKYDRVLDDLVMDILRVLSSPDIEVRRKALKISMEMVSSRNVDEVVSFLKRELLKTHEGEYEKNNEYRQLLIHAIHSCAIKFPEVAASVVHLLMEFLGDSHNSSAVDVIAFVREVMEKFPQLRSGIITRLLDSFMDMKTGRVFRGALWIIGEYTLDVPAMEQALKKIRDALGEIPILASEQRALEEALSDQPAEAAAPTPSPATSAPSRRILADGTYASESAFSSKAVVSPTRTDAATKPPLRALILNGDYFLGSVLATSLTKMVLRYAELSVDSVKTNTLKSEVMLIMTSIIRIGRSEFPTSPIDEDSHDRIAACLRVLSAVPFDQALKEVFLADCRHAFSQLLQAEEVG
;
A
#
# COMPACT_ATOMS: atom_id res chain seq x y z
N MET A 1 -62.34 47.36 -33.41
CA MET A 1 -63.04 48.63 -33.10
C MET A 1 -62.39 49.21 -31.84
N VAL A 2 -61.87 50.42 -31.96
CA VAL A 2 -61.19 51.22 -30.93
C VAL A 2 -62.21 51.72 -29.91
N VAL A 3 -61.89 51.67 -28.60
CA VAL A 3 -61.97 52.73 -27.55
C VAL A 3 -61.18 52.15 -26.35
N GLY A 4 -60.14 52.73 -25.72
CA GLY A 4 -59.74 54.12 -25.51
C GLY A 4 -59.86 54.45 -24.01
N GLY A 5 -58.75 54.63 -23.28
CA GLY A 5 -58.80 55.14 -21.90
C GLY A 5 -57.64 54.77 -20.98
N SER A 6 -56.69 55.70 -20.84
CA SER A 6 -55.55 55.68 -19.91
C SER A 6 -55.96 56.04 -18.48
N LEU A 7 -55.31 55.40 -17.48
CA LEU A 7 -54.98 55.86 -16.11
C LEU A 7 -54.21 54.70 -15.44
N ARG A 8 -52.87 54.54 -15.54
CA ARG A 8 -51.76 55.34 -14.99
C ARG A 8 -52.03 55.89 -13.57
N SER A 9 -51.79 55.06 -12.55
CA SER A 9 -51.15 55.51 -11.27
C SER A 9 -50.71 54.40 -10.29
N GLU A 10 -51.02 53.11 -10.46
CA GLU A 10 -50.88 52.15 -9.34
C GLU A 10 -49.89 50.97 -9.48
N VAL A 11 -49.06 50.91 -10.53
CA VAL A 11 -48.27 49.69 -10.80
C VAL A 11 -46.80 49.75 -10.36
N ALA A 12 -46.26 50.90 -9.96
CA ALA A 12 -44.84 51.02 -9.62
C ALA A 12 -44.43 50.38 -8.26
N GLY A 13 -45.39 50.06 -7.39
CA GLY A 13 -45.10 49.64 -6.01
C GLY A 13 -45.13 48.14 -5.71
N ARG A 14 -45.53 47.26 -6.65
CA ARG A 14 -45.83 45.84 -6.34
C ARG A 14 -44.96 44.79 -7.03
N SER A 15 -44.01 45.16 -7.87
CA SER A 15 -43.25 44.16 -8.66
C SER A 15 -42.06 43.52 -7.93
N CYS A 16 -41.78 43.88 -6.67
CA CYS A 16 -40.65 43.32 -5.91
C CYS A 16 -41.11 42.61 -4.64
N ARG A 17 -41.86 41.49 -4.74
CA ARG A 17 -41.97 40.53 -3.62
C ARG A 17 -41.93 39.07 -4.08
N LYS A 18 -40.78 38.46 -3.76
CA LYS A 18 -40.45 37.08 -3.36
C LYS A 18 -41.19 35.89 -3.98
N ASP A 19 -40.38 34.96 -4.51
CA ASP A 19 -40.65 33.52 -4.46
C ASP A 19 -39.50 32.78 -3.71
N LEU A 20 -39.83 31.63 -3.12
CA LEU A 20 -39.08 30.79 -2.16
C LEU A 20 -37.79 30.15 -2.68
N ARG A 21 -37.23 30.62 -3.80
CA ARG A 21 -35.98 30.13 -4.40
C ARG A 21 -34.91 31.19 -4.66
N GLY A 22 -35.03 32.39 -4.09
CA GLY A 22 -33.91 33.32 -3.96
C GLY A 22 -33.31 33.88 -5.26
N GLU A 23 -33.94 33.66 -6.42
CA GLU A 23 -33.60 34.35 -7.66
C GLU A 23 -34.47 35.59 -7.80
N VAL A 24 -33.87 36.75 -7.55
CA VAL A 24 -34.47 38.05 -7.88
C VAL A 24 -34.39 38.20 -9.40
N TRP A 25 -35.53 38.08 -10.08
CA TRP A 25 -35.65 38.58 -11.44
C TRP A 25 -35.55 40.10 -11.40
N ILE A 26 -34.43 40.66 -11.86
CA ILE A 26 -34.47 41.97 -12.52
C ILE A 26 -34.37 41.67 -14.02
N PRO A 27 -35.36 42.08 -14.83
CA PRO A 27 -35.37 41.77 -16.23
C PRO A 27 -34.15 42.40 -16.91
N LEU A 28 -33.60 41.65 -17.86
CA LEU A 28 -32.51 41.95 -18.79
C LEU A 28 -32.78 43.19 -19.70
N ARG A 29 -33.45 44.23 -19.20
CA ARG A 29 -33.84 45.44 -19.94
C ARG A 29 -33.81 46.68 -19.05
N LEU A 30 -32.64 47.04 -18.55
CA LEU A 30 -32.32 48.45 -18.25
C LEU A 30 -31.89 49.11 -19.57
N THR A 31 -32.78 49.15 -20.55
CA THR A 31 -32.57 49.88 -21.80
C THR A 31 -33.28 51.23 -21.69
N TYR A 32 -32.48 52.29 -21.58
CA TYR A 32 -32.77 53.70 -21.87
C TYR A 32 -33.88 54.36 -21.04
N GLY A 33 -33.49 54.95 -19.90
CA GLY A 33 -34.27 55.98 -19.19
C GLY A 33 -33.69 56.28 -17.80
N THR A 34 -33.21 57.51 -17.58
CA THR A 34 -32.69 58.00 -16.27
C THR A 34 -33.68 57.80 -15.13
N ASP A 35 -34.99 57.82 -15.43
CA ASP A 35 -36.07 57.68 -14.44
C ASP A 35 -36.18 56.26 -13.86
N ASN A 36 -35.84 55.23 -14.65
CA ASN A 36 -35.84 53.83 -14.19
C ASN A 36 -34.65 53.53 -13.27
N PHE A 37 -33.49 54.13 -13.53
CA PHE A 37 -32.31 53.99 -12.67
C PHE A 37 -32.52 54.63 -11.30
N ALA A 38 -33.12 55.82 -11.25
CA ALA A 38 -33.46 56.48 -9.99
C ALA A 38 -34.47 55.67 -9.15
N ALA A 39 -35.49 55.09 -9.79
CA ALA A 39 -36.48 54.25 -9.10
C ALA A 39 -35.85 52.97 -8.52
N CYS A 40 -35.00 52.28 -9.29
CA CYS A 40 -34.25 51.10 -8.81
C CYS A 40 -33.31 51.45 -7.65
N SER A 41 -32.55 52.54 -7.77
CA SER A 41 -31.65 53.00 -6.72
C SER A 41 -32.40 53.33 -5.42
N ASN A 42 -33.56 53.97 -5.51
CA ASN A 42 -34.40 54.24 -4.35
C ASN A 42 -34.94 52.97 -3.68
N ALA A 43 -35.40 51.99 -4.47
CA ALA A 43 -35.86 50.71 -3.92
C ALA A 43 -34.72 49.95 -3.21
N TRP A 44 -33.55 49.91 -3.82
CA TRP A 44 -32.36 49.27 -3.24
C TRP A 44 -31.86 49.99 -2.00
N ARG A 45 -31.90 51.33 -1.98
CA ARG A 45 -31.58 52.12 -0.79
C ARG A 45 -32.55 51.79 0.36
N ASN A 46 -33.84 51.59 0.08
CA ASN A 46 -34.81 51.16 1.08
C ASN A 46 -34.50 49.75 1.61
N ASP A 47 -34.08 48.82 0.75
CA ASP A 47 -33.69 47.47 1.17
C ASP A 47 -32.40 47.47 2.01
N LEU A 48 -31.42 48.32 1.67
CA LEU A 48 -30.22 48.57 2.49
C LEU A 48 -30.55 49.24 3.83
N GLY A 49 -31.64 50.02 3.89
CA GLY A 49 -32.20 50.64 5.09
C GLY A 49 -33.19 49.75 5.86
N HIS A 50 -33.53 48.56 5.37
CA HIS A 50 -34.62 47.75 5.92
C HIS A 50 -34.32 47.28 7.36
N PRO A 51 -35.25 47.29 8.32
CA PRO A 51 -34.99 46.85 9.71
C PRO A 51 -34.57 45.38 9.86
N ASN A 52 -34.59 44.58 8.79
CA ASN A 52 -34.27 43.17 8.80
C ASN A 52 -32.87 42.97 8.23
N GLU A 53 -31.97 42.45 9.05
CA GLU A 53 -30.57 42.21 8.75
C GLU A 53 -30.35 41.26 7.57
N PHE A 54 -31.25 40.30 7.35
CA PHE A 54 -31.16 39.35 6.25
C PHE A 54 -31.49 40.01 4.90
N ILE A 55 -32.44 40.95 4.90
CA ILE A 55 -32.77 41.73 3.70
C ILE A 55 -31.59 42.65 3.35
N ARG A 56 -31.06 43.40 4.34
CA ARG A 56 -29.86 44.24 4.15
C ARG A 56 -28.67 43.42 3.64
N GLY A 57 -28.35 42.31 4.29
CA GLY A 57 -27.20 41.48 3.90
C GLY A 57 -27.39 40.78 2.55
N SER A 58 -28.62 40.40 2.18
CA SER A 58 -28.90 39.91 0.82
C SER A 58 -28.70 41.00 -0.22
N MET A 59 -29.16 42.22 0.06
CA MET A 59 -28.98 43.36 -0.82
C MET A 59 -27.48 43.71 -0.99
N LEU A 60 -26.71 43.76 0.10
CA LEU A 60 -25.26 43.96 0.05
C LEU A 60 -24.53 42.91 -0.80
N ARG A 61 -24.94 41.63 -0.70
CA ARG A 61 -24.39 40.56 -1.57
C ARG A 61 -24.80 40.73 -3.03
N PHE A 62 -26.00 41.23 -3.30
CA PHE A 62 -26.45 41.55 -4.65
C PHE A 62 -25.62 42.69 -5.26
N LEU A 63 -25.27 43.72 -4.48
CA LEU A 63 -24.40 44.81 -4.95
C LEU A 63 -23.03 44.33 -5.44
N CYS A 64 -22.47 43.26 -4.85
CA CYS A 64 -21.21 42.68 -5.33
C CYS A 64 -21.29 42.16 -6.79
N LYS A 65 -22.49 41.89 -7.30
CA LYS A 65 -22.71 41.39 -8.66
C LYS A 65 -22.93 42.51 -9.68
N LEU A 66 -23.26 43.73 -9.24
CA LEU A 66 -23.50 44.86 -10.13
C LEU A 66 -22.20 45.36 -10.76
N ARG A 67 -22.30 45.87 -11.99
CA ARG A 67 -21.18 46.38 -12.80
C ARG A 67 -21.46 47.76 -13.40
N GLU A 68 -22.56 48.38 -13.02
CA GLU A 68 -22.99 49.68 -13.49
C GLU A 68 -22.66 50.75 -12.43
N PRO A 69 -21.68 51.64 -12.64
CA PRO A 69 -21.24 52.59 -11.62
C PRO A 69 -22.33 53.61 -11.26
N GLU A 70 -23.13 54.05 -12.24
CA GLU A 70 -24.25 54.99 -12.05
C GLU A 70 -25.31 54.47 -11.06
N LEU A 71 -25.45 53.16 -10.97
CA LEU A 71 -26.38 52.49 -10.06
C LEU A 71 -25.79 52.32 -8.65
N LEU A 72 -24.47 52.18 -8.55
CA LEU A 72 -23.76 51.96 -7.29
C LEU A 72 -23.49 53.26 -6.55
N GLU A 73 -23.09 54.32 -7.27
CA GLU A 73 -22.78 55.65 -6.72
C GLU A 73 -23.82 56.17 -5.70
N PRO A 74 -25.13 56.20 -6.00
CA PRO A 74 -26.14 56.67 -5.05
C PRO A 74 -26.32 55.77 -3.81
N LEU A 75 -25.81 54.53 -3.81
CA LEU A 75 -25.95 53.58 -2.71
C LEU A 75 -24.76 53.60 -1.74
N ILE A 76 -23.63 54.18 -2.14
CA ILE A 76 -22.38 54.20 -1.38
C ILE A 76 -22.58 54.73 0.05
N PRO A 77 -23.28 55.87 0.29
CA PRO A 77 -23.48 56.37 1.65
C PRO A 77 -24.19 55.36 2.55
N THR A 78 -25.20 54.65 2.03
CA THR A 78 -25.97 53.65 2.78
C THR A 78 -25.16 52.37 3.00
N VAL A 79 -24.33 51.97 2.03
CA VAL A 79 -23.39 50.85 2.17
C VAL A 79 -22.36 51.14 3.26
N ARG A 80 -21.82 52.36 3.33
CA ARG A 80 -20.88 52.78 4.38
C ARG A 80 -21.55 52.77 5.76
N ALA A 81 -22.77 53.29 5.88
CA ALA A 81 -23.53 53.24 7.12
C ALA A 81 -23.80 51.80 7.62
N CYS A 82 -23.79 50.81 6.72
CA CYS A 82 -23.94 49.40 7.11
C CYS A 82 -22.72 48.83 7.85
N LEU A 83 -21.56 49.51 7.84
CA LEU A 83 -20.39 49.13 8.66
C LEU A 83 -20.63 49.34 10.15
N GLU A 84 -21.51 50.27 10.53
CA GLU A 84 -21.82 50.57 11.95
C GLU A 84 -23.03 49.78 12.45
N HIS A 85 -23.56 48.86 11.63
CA HIS A 85 -24.79 48.15 11.96
C HIS A 85 -24.61 47.20 13.16
N ARG A 86 -25.61 47.10 14.03
CA ARG A 86 -25.56 46.24 15.25
C ARG A 86 -25.24 44.77 14.97
N HIS A 87 -25.68 44.23 13.84
CA HIS A 87 -25.49 42.83 13.48
C HIS A 87 -24.26 42.60 12.59
N ALA A 88 -23.34 41.74 13.02
CA ALA A 88 -22.13 41.35 12.29
C ALA A 88 -22.42 40.79 10.88
N TYR A 89 -23.55 40.10 10.69
CA TYR A 89 -23.98 39.63 9.37
C TYR A 89 -24.09 40.76 8.34
N VAL A 90 -24.57 41.94 8.73
CA VAL A 90 -24.67 43.10 7.83
C VAL A 90 -23.28 43.69 7.61
N ARG A 91 -22.52 43.90 8.69
CA ARG A 91 -21.18 44.51 8.63
C ARG A 91 -20.22 43.71 7.74
N LYS A 92 -20.15 42.38 7.90
CA LYS A 92 -19.29 41.51 7.07
C LYS A 92 -19.63 41.57 5.58
N ASN A 93 -20.92 41.71 5.24
CA ASN A 93 -21.39 41.83 3.86
C ASN A 93 -21.18 43.27 3.33
N ALA A 94 -21.22 44.27 4.21
CA ALA A 94 -20.90 45.66 3.86
C ALA A 94 -19.43 45.78 3.47
N VAL A 95 -18.53 45.16 4.23
CA VAL A 95 -17.11 45.06 3.86
C VAL A 95 -16.92 44.37 2.50
N LEU A 96 -17.60 43.25 2.24
CA LEU A 96 -17.52 42.58 0.94
C LEU A 96 -18.05 43.44 -0.22
N ALA A 97 -19.14 44.18 0.00
CA ALA A 97 -19.69 45.10 -0.98
C ALA A 97 -18.71 46.25 -1.26
N ILE A 98 -18.16 46.89 -0.22
CA ILE A 98 -17.15 47.94 -0.35
C ILE A 98 -15.92 47.41 -1.09
N TYR A 99 -15.40 46.23 -0.71
CA TYR A 99 -14.27 45.60 -1.38
C TYR A 99 -14.55 45.41 -2.88
N THR A 100 -15.73 44.88 -3.22
CA THR A 100 -16.09 44.60 -4.61
C THR A 100 -16.29 45.87 -5.42
N ILE A 101 -16.93 46.89 -4.85
CA ILE A 101 -17.12 48.21 -5.47
C ILE A 101 -15.75 48.85 -5.72
N PHE A 102 -14.88 48.91 -4.71
CA PHE A 102 -13.54 49.48 -4.81
C PHE A 102 -12.69 48.78 -5.87
N LYS A 103 -12.70 47.44 -5.88
CA LYS A 103 -11.93 46.64 -6.84
C LYS A 103 -12.34 46.89 -8.29
N ASN A 104 -13.61 47.15 -8.56
CA ASN A 104 -14.12 47.39 -9.91
C ASN A 104 -14.09 48.88 -10.29
N PHE A 105 -14.32 49.76 -9.31
CA PHE A 105 -14.51 51.21 -9.49
C PHE A 105 -13.83 51.96 -8.34
N GLU A 106 -12.50 52.04 -8.37
CA GLU A 106 -11.69 52.67 -7.31
C GLU A 106 -12.12 54.12 -7.01
N TYR A 107 -12.47 54.88 -8.05
CA TYR A 107 -12.89 56.29 -7.94
C TYR A 107 -14.22 56.48 -7.20
N LEU A 108 -15.05 55.44 -7.05
CA LEU A 108 -16.33 55.55 -6.34
C LEU A 108 -16.14 55.62 -4.81
N ILE A 109 -15.12 54.94 -4.28
CA ILE A 109 -14.81 54.94 -2.85
C ILE A 109 -13.28 55.06 -2.67
N PRO A 110 -12.66 56.19 -3.03
CA PRO A 110 -11.20 56.31 -3.07
C PRO A 110 -10.54 56.12 -1.70
N ASP A 111 -11.26 56.41 -0.62
CA ASP A 111 -10.83 56.27 0.78
C ASP A 111 -11.17 54.89 1.39
N ALA A 112 -11.59 53.91 0.57
CA ALA A 112 -12.03 52.61 1.09
C ALA A 112 -10.96 51.87 1.92
N PRO A 113 -9.67 51.85 1.55
CA PRO A 113 -8.65 51.21 2.37
C PRO A 113 -8.50 51.85 3.76
N GLU A 114 -8.47 53.17 3.86
CA GLU A 114 -8.36 53.93 5.12
C GLU A 114 -9.62 53.77 5.98
N LEU A 115 -10.80 53.77 5.36
CA LEU A 115 -12.07 53.48 6.02
C LEU A 115 -12.06 52.09 6.66
N ILE A 116 -11.63 51.08 5.90
CA ILE A 116 -11.64 49.69 6.36
C ILE A 116 -10.54 49.43 7.39
N GLN A 117 -9.40 50.11 7.31
CA GLN A 117 -8.39 50.08 8.37
C GLN A 117 -8.96 50.59 9.70
N THR A 118 -9.65 51.74 9.68
CA THR A 118 -10.29 52.32 10.87
C THR A 118 -11.36 51.38 11.43
N TYR A 119 -12.20 50.84 10.56
CA TYR A 119 -13.22 49.86 10.92
C TYR A 119 -12.60 48.61 11.58
N LEU A 120 -11.54 48.06 10.97
CA LEU A 120 -10.85 46.86 11.43
C LEU A 120 -10.22 47.03 12.83
N ALA A 121 -9.75 48.22 13.18
CA ALA A 121 -9.21 48.53 14.50
C ALA A 121 -10.27 48.51 15.61
N THR A 122 -11.52 48.88 15.29
CA THR A 122 -12.63 48.96 16.26
C THR A 122 -13.51 47.71 16.33
N GLU A 123 -13.52 46.89 15.28
CA GLU A 123 -14.41 45.74 15.18
C GLU A 123 -14.05 44.66 16.21
N ALA A 124 -15.06 43.95 16.73
CA ALA A 124 -14.88 42.85 17.68
C ALA A 124 -15.09 41.48 17.02
N ASP A 125 -16.00 41.39 16.04
CA ASP A 125 -16.36 40.13 15.39
C ASP A 125 -15.26 39.62 14.43
N GLN A 126 -14.82 38.37 14.63
CA GLN A 126 -13.71 37.77 13.87
C GLN A 126 -14.01 37.60 12.38
N ASN A 127 -15.27 37.26 12.01
CA ASN A 127 -15.66 37.11 10.60
C ASN A 127 -15.62 38.45 9.87
N CYS A 128 -16.06 39.52 10.54
CA CYS A 128 -15.97 40.87 10.03
C CYS A 128 -14.51 41.31 9.86
N LYS A 129 -13.67 41.08 10.89
CA LYS A 129 -12.22 41.33 10.83
C LYS A 129 -11.58 40.60 9.67
N ARG A 130 -11.88 39.32 9.47
CA ARG A 130 -11.36 38.50 8.38
C ARG A 130 -11.67 39.09 7.02
N ASN A 131 -12.91 39.50 6.76
CA ASN A 131 -13.27 40.12 5.48
C ASN A 131 -12.57 41.48 5.28
N ALA A 132 -12.50 42.30 6.33
CA ALA A 132 -11.84 43.60 6.27
C ALA A 132 -10.33 43.45 6.03
N PHE A 133 -9.71 42.51 6.72
CA PHE A 133 -8.30 42.17 6.57
C PHE A 133 -7.99 41.63 5.17
N ILE A 134 -8.80 40.71 4.62
CA ILE A 134 -8.66 40.22 3.24
C ILE A 134 -8.79 41.36 2.22
N MET A 135 -9.70 42.30 2.44
CA MET A 135 -9.79 43.48 1.58
C MET A 135 -8.48 44.27 1.63
N LEU A 136 -7.95 44.59 2.81
CA LEU A 136 -6.67 45.33 2.94
C LEU A 136 -5.50 44.58 2.29
N ILE A 137 -5.40 43.26 2.48
CA ILE A 137 -4.36 42.41 1.86
C ILE A 137 -4.35 42.57 0.33
N ASN A 138 -5.53 42.68 -0.29
CA ASN A 138 -5.67 42.72 -1.74
C ASN A 138 -5.70 44.14 -2.34
N THR A 139 -5.96 45.17 -1.54
CA THR A 139 -6.11 46.56 -2.00
C THR A 139 -4.92 47.42 -1.60
N LYS A 140 -4.51 47.39 -0.32
CA LYS A 140 -3.42 48.20 0.22
C LYS A 140 -2.66 47.43 1.31
N GLN A 141 -1.72 46.60 0.86
CA GLN A 141 -0.98 45.66 1.70
C GLN A 141 -0.23 46.33 2.87
N SER A 142 0.27 47.55 2.71
CA SER A 142 0.95 48.30 3.78
C SER A 142 0.08 48.47 5.02
N LEU A 143 -1.22 48.75 4.85
CA LEU A 143 -2.17 48.90 5.96
C LEU A 143 -2.50 47.55 6.61
N ALA A 144 -2.51 46.46 5.82
CA ALA A 144 -2.67 45.11 6.36
C ALA A 144 -1.47 44.71 7.24
N VAL A 145 -0.24 45.05 6.83
CA VAL A 145 0.96 44.81 7.62
C VAL A 145 0.96 45.64 8.91
N GLU A 146 0.54 46.90 8.85
CA GLU A 146 0.38 47.75 10.03
C GLU A 146 -0.61 47.14 11.04
N TYR A 147 -1.79 46.72 10.57
CA TYR A 147 -2.75 46.02 11.42
C TYR A 147 -2.16 44.73 12.00
N PHE A 148 -1.56 43.89 11.17
CA PHE A 148 -0.91 42.64 11.59
C PHE A 148 0.11 42.87 12.72
N ASN A 149 0.98 43.87 12.57
CA ASN A 149 1.99 44.19 13.58
C ASN A 149 1.37 44.61 14.92
N SER A 150 0.22 45.30 14.90
CA SER A 150 -0.49 45.66 16.13
C SER A 150 -1.14 44.48 16.85
N VAL A 151 -1.47 43.39 16.13
CA VAL A 151 -2.17 42.22 16.68
C VAL A 151 -1.33 40.93 16.68
N ILE A 152 -0.02 41.00 16.39
CA ILE A 152 0.83 39.82 16.18
C ILE A 152 0.79 38.78 17.31
N ASN A 153 0.69 39.24 18.56
CA ASN A 153 0.63 38.38 19.74
C ASN A 153 -0.75 37.74 19.97
N GLN A 154 -1.79 38.23 19.30
CA GLN A 154 -3.17 37.76 19.40
C GLN A 154 -3.54 36.74 18.31
N VAL A 155 -2.66 36.54 17.33
CA VAL A 155 -2.90 35.66 16.18
C VAL A 155 -3.26 34.21 16.59
N PRO A 156 -2.60 33.58 17.58
CA PRO A 156 -2.97 32.23 18.02
C PRO A 156 -4.39 32.11 18.59
N GLN A 157 -4.97 33.20 19.09
CA GLN A 157 -6.33 33.25 19.65
C GLN A 157 -7.41 33.53 18.59
N PHE A 158 -7.03 33.83 17.35
CA PHE A 158 -7.97 34.03 16.26
C PHE A 158 -8.67 32.73 15.85
N ASP A 159 -9.82 32.86 15.20
CA ASP A 159 -10.49 31.72 14.60
C ASP A 159 -9.73 31.20 13.36
N GLU A 160 -10.09 30.00 12.92
CA GLU A 160 -9.44 29.32 11.79
C GLU A 160 -9.34 30.23 10.54
N LEU A 161 -10.45 30.87 10.16
CA LEU A 161 -10.52 31.66 8.94
C LEU A 161 -9.65 32.92 8.99
N LEU A 162 -9.56 33.59 10.14
CA LEU A 162 -8.70 34.75 10.30
C LEU A 162 -7.22 34.34 10.40
N GLN A 163 -6.89 33.21 11.04
CA GLN A 163 -5.53 32.65 11.02
C GLN A 163 -5.06 32.34 9.60
N LEU A 164 -5.92 31.75 8.77
CA LEU A 164 -5.62 31.50 7.35
C LEU A 164 -5.41 32.80 6.56
N ALA A 165 -6.18 33.86 6.85
CA ALA A 165 -5.97 35.17 6.25
C ALA A 165 -4.63 35.80 6.65
N VAL A 166 -4.18 35.60 7.90
CA VAL A 166 -2.84 36.00 8.36
C VAL A 166 -1.75 35.25 7.59
N ILE A 167 -1.90 33.93 7.40
CA ILE A 167 -0.96 33.15 6.58
C ILE A 167 -0.93 33.64 5.12
N GLU A 168 -2.08 34.02 4.55
CA GLU A 168 -2.14 34.63 3.21
C GLU A 168 -1.35 35.95 3.13
N LEU A 169 -1.53 36.85 4.11
CA LEU A 169 -0.73 38.09 4.18
C LEU A 169 0.77 37.77 4.24
N VAL A 170 1.16 36.87 5.14
CA VAL A 170 2.57 36.49 5.33
C VAL A 170 3.18 35.99 4.02
N ARG A 171 2.48 35.12 3.28
CA ARG A 171 2.96 34.59 1.99
C ARG A 171 3.08 35.66 0.91
N LYS A 172 2.19 36.66 0.90
CA LYS A 172 2.27 37.76 -0.07
C LYS A 172 3.39 38.73 0.29
N ASP A 173 3.48 39.14 1.56
CA ASP A 173 4.43 40.18 2.00
C ASP A 173 5.88 39.67 2.06
N ALA A 174 6.08 38.42 2.46
CA ALA A 174 7.42 37.85 2.56
C ALA A 174 8.20 37.80 1.23
N LYS A 175 7.54 37.95 0.08
CA LYS A 175 8.21 38.05 -1.22
C LYS A 175 8.97 39.37 -1.39
N THR A 176 8.45 40.45 -0.82
CA THR A 176 8.96 41.82 -0.96
C THR A 176 9.58 42.37 0.33
N ALA A 177 9.30 41.75 1.48
CA ALA A 177 9.70 42.25 2.79
C ALA A 177 11.23 42.16 3.07
N PRO A 178 11.79 43.13 3.83
CA PRO A 178 13.16 43.04 4.35
C PRO A 178 13.36 41.86 5.33
N PRO A 179 14.60 41.37 5.51
CA PRO A 179 14.91 40.24 6.41
C PRO A 179 14.43 40.42 7.85
N ALA A 180 14.46 41.65 8.40
CA ALA A 180 14.02 41.94 9.76
C ALA A 180 12.53 41.63 9.99
N VAL A 181 11.68 41.92 8.99
CA VAL A 181 10.23 41.64 9.06
C VAL A 181 9.95 40.15 8.88
N LYS A 182 10.75 39.46 8.06
CA LYS A 182 10.64 38.00 7.88
C LYS A 182 10.84 37.22 9.18
N GLY A 183 11.66 37.71 10.10
CA GLY A 183 11.83 37.11 11.42
C GLY A 183 10.51 37.07 12.22
N ASN A 184 9.73 38.15 12.18
CA ASN A 184 8.41 38.20 12.83
C ASN A 184 7.44 37.23 12.18
N TYR A 185 7.43 37.13 10.84
CA TYR A 185 6.59 36.18 10.11
C TYR A 185 6.91 34.72 10.45
N ILE A 186 8.18 34.35 10.48
CA ILE A 186 8.60 33.00 10.88
C ILE A 186 8.10 32.71 12.30
N LYS A 187 8.30 33.64 13.24
CA LYS A 187 7.82 33.48 14.63
C LYS A 187 6.31 33.29 14.70
N THR A 188 5.53 34.08 13.97
CA THR A 188 4.07 33.94 13.93
C THR A 188 3.64 32.60 13.34
N VAL A 189 4.24 32.18 12.23
CA VAL A 189 3.92 30.90 11.58
C VAL A 189 4.28 29.71 12.47
N VAL A 190 5.44 29.75 13.15
CA VAL A 190 5.83 28.71 14.12
C VAL A 190 4.80 28.61 15.25
N ASN A 191 4.28 29.74 15.75
CA ASN A 191 3.23 29.74 16.77
C ASN A 191 1.88 29.19 16.29
N LEU A 192 1.68 29.06 14.97
CA LEU A 192 0.48 28.47 14.35
C LEU A 192 0.61 26.98 14.05
N LEU A 193 1.81 26.39 14.10
CA LEU A 193 1.99 24.93 13.95
C LEU A 193 1.18 24.08 14.95
N PRO A 194 1.00 24.48 16.23
CA PRO A 194 0.17 23.73 17.17
C PRO A 194 -1.33 24.06 17.09
N ALA A 195 -1.79 24.82 16.07
CA ALA A 195 -3.20 25.18 15.94
C ALA A 195 -4.13 23.95 15.89
N PRO A 196 -5.34 23.99 16.46
CA PRO A 196 -6.25 22.84 16.48
C PRO A 196 -6.78 22.47 15.09
N ALA A 197 -6.93 23.46 14.20
CA ALA A 197 -7.45 23.26 12.85
C ALA A 197 -6.39 22.70 11.90
N TYR A 198 -6.71 21.60 11.22
CA TYR A 198 -5.79 20.92 10.30
C TYR A 198 -5.42 21.75 9.07
N SER A 199 -6.37 22.56 8.56
CA SER A 199 -6.14 23.53 7.47
C SER A 199 -5.04 24.53 7.85
N VAL A 200 -5.08 25.08 9.06
CA VAL A 200 -4.09 26.03 9.58
C VAL A 200 -2.75 25.35 9.77
N LYS A 201 -2.70 24.13 10.31
CA LYS A 201 -1.45 23.37 10.45
C LYS A 201 -0.76 23.16 9.10
N TYR A 202 -1.52 22.68 8.11
CA TYR A 202 -1.01 22.41 6.77
C TYR A 202 -0.48 23.67 6.09
N GLU A 203 -1.25 24.76 6.15
CA GLU A 203 -0.86 26.04 5.55
C GLU A 203 0.30 26.70 6.29
N ALA A 204 0.35 26.59 7.62
CA ALA A 204 1.45 27.10 8.44
C ALA A 204 2.75 26.33 8.16
N ALA A 205 2.73 25.00 8.16
CA ALA A 205 3.91 24.19 7.85
C ALA A 205 4.41 24.43 6.41
N SER A 206 3.50 24.50 5.44
CA SER A 206 3.84 24.82 4.05
C SER A 206 4.46 26.21 3.91
N THR A 207 3.91 27.19 4.63
CA THR A 207 4.43 28.56 4.65
C THR A 207 5.78 28.63 5.34
N LEU A 208 6.00 27.89 6.43
CA LEU A 208 7.27 27.89 7.16
C LEU A 208 8.44 27.44 6.28
N VAL A 209 8.24 26.37 5.50
CA VAL A 209 9.24 25.86 4.54
C VAL A 209 9.51 26.87 3.42
N ALA A 210 8.49 27.61 2.99
CA ALA A 210 8.65 28.65 1.97
C ALA A 210 9.41 29.88 2.51
N LEU A 211 9.30 30.19 3.81
CA LEU A 211 9.94 31.33 4.45
C LEU A 211 11.38 31.05 4.90
N SER A 212 11.69 29.81 5.26
CA SER A 212 12.96 29.46 5.90
C SER A 212 13.48 28.11 5.41
N SER A 213 14.75 28.09 5.02
CA SER A 213 15.53 26.88 4.72
C SER A 213 16.37 26.41 5.92
N ASN A 214 16.16 26.97 7.11
CA ASN A 214 16.85 26.52 8.32
C ASN A 214 16.40 25.10 8.69
N VAL A 215 17.35 24.22 8.98
CA VAL A 215 17.12 22.84 9.43
C VAL A 215 16.07 22.74 10.53
N GLY A 216 16.11 23.62 11.54
CA GLY A 216 15.13 23.60 12.63
C GLY A 216 13.70 23.91 12.16
N ALA A 217 13.54 24.83 11.21
CA ALA A 217 12.23 25.17 10.65
C ALA A 217 11.69 24.05 9.74
N VAL A 218 12.56 23.45 8.93
CA VAL A 218 12.22 22.31 8.07
C VAL A 218 11.80 21.10 8.90
N LYS A 219 12.56 20.76 9.95
CA LYS A 219 12.20 19.69 10.90
C LYS A 219 10.86 19.95 11.59
N ALA A 220 10.63 21.18 12.07
CA ALA A 220 9.36 21.54 12.70
C ALA A 220 8.16 21.43 11.74
N ALA A 221 8.34 21.83 10.47
CA ALA A 221 7.30 21.68 9.46
C ALA A 221 7.03 20.21 9.13
N ALA A 222 8.08 19.40 8.95
CA ALA A 222 7.95 17.96 8.71
C ALA A 222 7.23 17.25 9.88
N GLN A 223 7.60 17.58 11.12
CA GLN A 223 6.92 17.05 12.31
C GLN A 223 5.43 17.41 12.31
N CYS A 224 5.09 18.66 11.98
CA CYS A 224 3.70 19.12 11.90
C CYS A 224 2.91 18.34 10.83
N PHE A 225 3.50 18.08 9.66
CA PHE A 225 2.88 17.25 8.62
C PHE A 225 2.68 15.80 9.09
N ILE A 226 3.67 15.19 9.74
CA ILE A 226 3.55 13.82 10.26
C ILE A 226 2.44 13.73 11.32
N GLU A 227 2.39 14.68 12.26
CA GLU A 227 1.32 14.73 13.25
C GLU A 227 -0.08 14.88 12.62
N LEU A 228 -0.18 15.64 11.52
CA LEU A 228 -1.42 15.78 10.78
C LEU A 228 -1.82 14.45 10.14
N VAL A 229 -0.90 13.73 9.48
CA VAL A 229 -1.17 12.40 8.90
C VAL A 229 -1.66 11.40 9.94
N LEU A 230 -1.11 11.43 11.16
CA LEU A 230 -1.49 10.52 12.24
C LEU A 230 -2.89 10.78 12.80
N LYS A 231 -3.36 12.03 12.79
CA LYS A 231 -4.64 12.44 13.40
C LYS A 231 -5.78 12.61 12.40
N GLU A 232 -5.46 12.82 11.14
CA GLU A 232 -6.45 12.99 10.07
C GLU A 232 -7.24 11.69 9.85
N ALA A 233 -8.52 11.82 9.49
CA ALA A 233 -9.36 10.66 9.18
C ALA A 233 -9.39 10.34 7.69
N ASP A 234 -9.32 11.35 6.82
CA ASP A 234 -9.39 11.19 5.37
C ASP A 234 -8.06 10.67 4.80
N ASN A 235 -8.12 9.51 4.14
CA ASN A 235 -6.96 8.89 3.50
C ASN A 235 -6.39 9.74 2.36
N ASN A 236 -7.22 10.49 1.62
CA ASN A 236 -6.75 11.34 0.53
C ASN A 236 -5.88 12.48 1.07
N VAL A 237 -6.30 13.09 2.19
CA VAL A 237 -5.53 14.14 2.86
C VAL A 237 -4.20 13.57 3.38
N LYS A 238 -4.21 12.37 3.97
CA LYS A 238 -2.97 11.68 4.37
C LYS A 238 -2.01 11.50 3.21
N LEU A 239 -2.51 11.03 2.06
CA LEU A 239 -1.68 10.79 0.87
C LEU A 239 -1.07 12.09 0.34
N ILE A 240 -1.84 13.19 0.29
CA ILE A 240 -1.35 14.52 -0.12
C ILE A 240 -0.27 15.02 0.84
N VAL A 241 -0.47 14.85 2.14
CA VAL A 241 0.48 15.33 3.16
C VAL A 241 1.75 14.48 3.16
N LEU A 242 1.64 13.17 2.94
CA LEU A 242 2.80 12.29 2.72
C LEU A 242 3.60 12.67 1.47
N ASP A 243 2.95 13.14 0.39
CA ASP A 243 3.69 13.70 -0.75
C ASP A 243 4.51 14.92 -0.34
N ARG A 244 3.93 15.82 0.46
CA ARG A 244 4.67 16.98 0.98
C ARG A 244 5.86 16.58 1.84
N VAL A 245 5.72 15.56 2.68
CA VAL A 245 6.84 15.03 3.46
C VAL A 245 7.92 14.45 2.54
N ASN A 246 7.54 13.72 1.49
CA ASN A 246 8.51 13.18 0.53
C ASN A 246 9.21 14.29 -0.27
N GLU A 247 8.49 15.31 -0.74
CA GLU A 247 9.07 16.48 -1.40
C GLU A 247 10.10 17.20 -0.50
N LEU A 248 9.82 17.31 0.80
CA LEU A 248 10.77 17.86 1.76
C LEU A 248 12.01 16.99 1.92
N ARG A 249 11.84 15.66 1.99
CA ARG A 249 12.95 14.71 2.09
C ARG A 249 13.85 14.78 0.86
N GLU A 250 13.26 14.82 -0.34
CA GLU A 250 14.01 14.92 -1.61
C GLU A 250 14.76 16.24 -1.72
N LYS A 251 14.17 17.34 -1.22
CA LYS A 251 14.79 18.67 -1.25
C LYS A 251 15.91 18.84 -0.21
N TYR A 252 15.77 18.24 0.97
CA TYR A 252 16.68 18.39 2.11
C TYR A 252 17.30 17.04 2.49
N ASP A 253 18.34 16.66 1.75
CA ASP A 253 19.01 15.35 1.90
C ASP A 253 19.49 15.11 3.34
N ARG A 254 19.13 13.94 3.88
CA ARG A 254 19.44 13.43 5.24
C ARG A 254 19.04 14.31 6.42
N VAL A 255 18.34 15.42 6.21
CA VAL A 255 17.94 16.32 7.30
C VAL A 255 16.80 15.72 8.14
N LEU A 256 15.94 14.93 7.50
CA LEU A 256 14.73 14.39 8.11
C LEU A 256 14.91 12.99 8.70
N ASP A 257 16.07 12.36 8.56
CA ASP A 257 16.31 10.95 8.92
C ASP A 257 15.95 10.62 10.37
N ASP A 258 16.11 11.58 11.29
CA ASP A 258 15.75 11.44 12.71
C ASP A 258 14.23 11.27 12.92
N LEU A 259 13.39 11.64 11.94
CA LEU A 259 11.93 11.53 11.98
C LEU A 259 11.41 10.21 11.37
N VAL A 260 12.29 9.28 10.97
CA VAL A 260 11.88 8.02 10.33
C VAL A 260 10.91 7.23 11.20
N MET A 261 11.16 7.18 12.51
CA MET A 261 10.31 6.47 13.47
C MET A 261 8.94 7.12 13.61
N ASP A 262 8.86 8.45 13.44
CA ASP A 262 7.59 9.18 13.47
C ASP A 262 6.74 8.88 12.24
N ILE A 263 7.37 8.76 11.07
CA ILE A 263 6.70 8.35 9.84
C ILE A 263 6.24 6.89 9.93
N LEU A 264 7.05 5.99 10.51
CA LEU A 264 6.67 4.59 10.69
C LEU A 264 5.43 4.40 11.58
N ARG A 265 5.10 5.36 12.46
CA ARG A 265 3.84 5.34 13.22
C ARG A 265 2.59 5.41 12.32
N VAL A 266 2.71 5.94 11.11
CA VAL A 266 1.63 6.02 10.11
C VAL A 266 1.19 4.61 9.66
N LEU A 267 2.02 3.60 9.84
CA LEU A 267 1.68 2.21 9.52
C LEU A 267 0.49 1.66 10.33
N SER A 268 0.16 2.30 11.45
CA SER A 268 -1.08 2.03 12.21
C SER A 268 -2.37 2.33 11.45
N SER A 269 -2.31 3.11 10.36
CA SER A 269 -3.46 3.36 9.47
C SER A 269 -4.02 2.04 8.93
N PRO A 270 -5.35 1.84 8.83
CA PRO A 270 -5.91 0.63 8.24
C PRO A 270 -5.76 0.55 6.71
N ASP A 271 -5.44 1.67 6.06
CA ASP A 271 -5.35 1.80 4.60
C ASP A 271 -3.98 1.34 4.05
N ILE A 272 -4.01 0.49 3.03
CA ILE A 272 -2.81 -0.12 2.44
C ILE A 272 -1.99 0.87 1.60
N GLU A 273 -2.64 1.83 0.93
CA GLU A 273 -1.95 2.83 0.10
C GLU A 273 -1.18 3.82 0.99
N VAL A 274 -1.80 4.25 2.08
CA VAL A 274 -1.16 5.08 3.10
C VAL A 274 0.05 4.35 3.70
N ARG A 275 -0.10 3.07 4.06
CA ARG A 275 1.00 2.23 4.58
C ARG A 275 2.14 2.09 3.57
N ARG A 276 1.82 1.74 2.32
CA ARG A 276 2.79 1.58 1.23
C ARG A 276 3.60 2.84 1.01
N LYS A 277 2.93 3.99 0.99
CA LYS A 277 3.58 5.29 0.80
C LYS A 277 4.46 5.70 1.99
N ALA A 278 3.96 5.54 3.21
CA ALA A 278 4.75 5.78 4.41
C ALA A 278 6.00 4.90 4.46
N LEU A 279 5.85 3.60 4.16
CA LEU A 279 6.96 2.66 4.14
C LEU A 279 7.99 3.02 3.06
N LYS A 280 7.55 3.39 1.85
CA LYS A 280 8.44 3.86 0.78
C LYS A 280 9.27 5.06 1.21
N ILE A 281 8.64 6.06 1.86
CA ILE A 281 9.35 7.24 2.37
C ILE A 281 10.33 6.83 3.47
N SER A 282 9.90 6.00 4.43
CA SER A 282 10.74 5.54 5.54
C SER A 282 11.98 4.78 5.06
N MET A 283 11.86 3.90 4.06
CA MET A 283 12.97 3.09 3.53
C MET A 283 14.09 3.94 2.93
N GLU A 284 13.77 5.14 2.48
CA GLU A 284 14.72 6.09 1.92
C GLU A 284 15.43 6.95 2.97
N MET A 285 14.94 6.92 4.20
CA MET A 285 15.48 7.65 5.36
C MET A 285 16.28 6.72 6.29
N VAL A 286 16.41 5.43 5.92
CA VAL A 286 17.17 4.46 6.70
C VAL A 286 18.67 4.64 6.46
N SER A 287 19.42 4.67 7.55
CA SER A 287 20.87 4.74 7.57
C SER A 287 21.43 3.75 8.59
N SER A 288 22.74 3.51 8.59
CA SER A 288 23.41 2.68 9.60
C SER A 288 23.22 3.17 11.04
N ARG A 289 22.73 4.40 11.25
CA ARG A 289 22.47 4.93 12.60
C ARG A 289 21.11 4.53 13.16
N ASN A 290 20.10 4.31 12.29
CA ASN A 290 18.72 4.08 12.71
C ASN A 290 18.18 2.71 12.26
N VAL A 291 18.94 1.95 11.46
CA VAL A 291 18.51 0.66 10.90
C VAL A 291 18.09 -0.34 11.96
N ASP A 292 18.80 -0.45 13.08
CA ASP A 292 18.45 -1.37 14.17
C ASP A 292 17.06 -1.08 14.75
N GLU A 293 16.73 0.20 14.94
CA GLU A 293 15.45 0.62 15.48
C GLU A 293 14.32 0.42 14.46
N VAL A 294 14.57 0.79 13.19
CA VAL A 294 13.63 0.62 12.08
C VAL A 294 13.31 -0.85 11.87
N VAL A 295 14.33 -1.71 11.77
CA VAL A 295 14.15 -3.16 11.60
C VAL A 295 13.44 -3.75 12.81
N SER A 296 13.81 -3.35 14.04
CA SER A 296 13.10 -3.82 15.24
C SER A 296 11.63 -3.42 15.26
N PHE A 297 11.29 -2.23 14.76
CA PHE A 297 9.90 -1.82 14.57
C PHE A 297 9.19 -2.70 13.53
N LEU A 298 9.77 -2.88 12.35
CA LEU A 298 9.19 -3.68 11.26
C LEU A 298 9.02 -5.15 11.67
N LYS A 299 9.94 -5.72 12.45
CA LYS A 299 9.83 -7.08 13.01
C LYS A 299 8.61 -7.22 13.92
N ARG A 300 8.44 -6.28 14.86
CA ARG A 300 7.26 -6.27 15.75
C ARG A 300 5.96 -6.13 14.97
N GLU A 301 5.97 -5.27 13.95
CA GLU A 301 4.80 -5.04 13.10
C GLU A 301 4.47 -6.27 12.25
N LEU A 302 5.49 -6.96 11.72
CA LEU A 302 5.34 -8.22 10.99
C LEU A 302 4.74 -9.31 11.88
N LEU A 303 5.21 -9.47 13.13
CA LEU A 303 4.69 -10.44 14.08
C LEU A 303 3.20 -10.21 14.40
N LYS A 304 2.74 -8.96 14.52
CA LYS A 304 1.31 -8.66 14.69
C LYS A 304 0.46 -9.15 13.53
N THR A 305 1.02 -9.21 12.31
CA THR A 305 0.28 -9.73 11.15
C THR A 305 0.03 -11.23 11.23
N HIS A 306 0.75 -11.96 12.09
CA HIS A 306 0.58 -13.40 12.30
C HIS A 306 -0.60 -13.70 13.22
N GLU A 307 -0.82 -12.88 14.25
CA GLU A 307 -1.91 -13.05 15.22
C GLU A 307 -3.28 -12.61 14.69
N GLY A 308 -3.31 -11.71 13.69
CA GLY A 308 -4.55 -11.21 13.08
C GLY A 308 -4.98 -11.99 11.85
N GLU A 309 -6.00 -12.85 11.98
CA GLU A 309 -6.67 -13.61 10.90
C GLU A 309 -7.47 -12.72 9.93
N TYR A 310 -6.84 -11.75 9.26
CA TYR A 310 -7.50 -10.96 8.21
C TYR A 310 -6.76 -11.11 6.88
N GLU A 311 -7.48 -11.47 5.82
CA GLU A 311 -6.97 -11.55 4.44
C GLU A 311 -6.31 -10.24 3.96
N LYS A 312 -6.74 -9.09 4.49
CA LYS A 312 -6.13 -7.76 4.23
C LYS A 312 -4.70 -7.62 4.80
N ASN A 313 -4.26 -8.52 5.67
CA ASN A 313 -2.91 -8.52 6.21
C ASN A 313 -1.88 -9.11 5.24
N ASN A 314 -2.29 -9.84 4.20
CA ASN A 314 -1.34 -10.53 3.31
C ASN A 314 -0.52 -9.56 2.46
N GLU A 315 -1.17 -8.60 1.79
CA GLU A 315 -0.46 -7.58 1.02
C GLU A 315 0.44 -6.73 1.92
N TYR A 316 -0.06 -6.37 3.12
CA TYR A 316 0.73 -5.64 4.10
C TYR A 316 1.94 -6.45 4.61
N ARG A 317 1.76 -7.75 4.86
CA ARG A 317 2.84 -8.67 5.26
C ARG A 317 3.92 -8.72 4.19
N GLN A 318 3.56 -8.81 2.91
CA GLN A 318 4.52 -8.76 1.81
C GLN A 318 5.28 -7.42 1.76
N LEU A 319 4.60 -6.29 1.95
CA LEU A 319 5.26 -4.99 2.03
C LEU A 319 6.30 -4.94 3.17
N LEU A 320 5.96 -5.48 4.34
CA LEU A 320 6.86 -5.55 5.48
C LEU A 320 8.06 -6.48 5.22
N ILE A 321 7.82 -7.67 4.66
CA ILE A 321 8.89 -8.63 4.30
C ILE A 321 9.85 -7.98 3.30
N HIS A 322 9.32 -7.31 2.26
CA HIS A 322 10.15 -6.64 1.26
C HIS A 322 10.96 -5.47 1.84
N ALA A 323 10.37 -4.67 2.75
CA ALA A 323 11.09 -3.60 3.43
C ALA A 323 12.21 -4.14 4.35
N ILE A 324 11.92 -5.21 5.11
CA ILE A 324 12.89 -5.88 5.97
C ILE A 324 14.02 -6.50 5.13
N HIS A 325 13.68 -7.13 4.01
CA HIS A 325 14.63 -7.67 3.02
C HIS A 325 15.56 -6.57 2.50
N SER A 326 15.00 -5.46 2.00
CA SER A 326 15.78 -4.32 1.51
C SER A 326 16.75 -3.77 2.58
N CYS A 327 16.30 -3.69 3.84
CA CYS A 327 17.18 -3.31 4.95
C CYS A 327 18.31 -4.34 5.18
N ALA A 328 18.00 -5.64 5.18
CA ALA A 328 19.02 -6.68 5.42
C ALA A 328 20.08 -6.77 4.32
N ILE A 329 19.72 -6.48 3.07
CA ILE A 329 20.66 -6.44 1.95
C ILE A 329 21.53 -5.19 1.99
N LYS A 330 20.93 -4.02 2.26
CA LYS A 330 21.66 -2.74 2.35
C LYS A 330 22.56 -2.66 3.59
N PHE A 331 22.17 -3.30 4.69
CA PHE A 331 22.83 -3.22 5.99
C PHE A 331 23.16 -4.63 6.51
N PRO A 332 24.38 -5.14 6.25
CA PRO A 332 24.79 -6.49 6.66
C PRO A 332 24.68 -6.79 8.16
N GLU A 333 24.79 -5.77 9.01
CA GLU A 333 24.77 -5.90 10.47
C GLU A 333 23.43 -6.44 11.02
N VAL A 334 22.31 -6.14 10.36
CA VAL A 334 20.98 -6.62 10.77
C VAL A 334 20.58 -7.94 10.09
N ALA A 335 21.30 -8.37 9.06
CA ALA A 335 20.92 -9.49 8.19
C ALA A 335 20.73 -10.81 8.97
N ALA A 336 21.66 -11.15 9.87
CA ALA A 336 21.61 -12.38 10.66
C ALA A 336 20.30 -12.49 11.47
N SER A 337 19.93 -11.40 12.16
CA SER A 337 18.72 -11.37 12.99
C SER A 337 17.43 -11.36 12.14
N VAL A 338 17.47 -10.77 10.95
CA VAL A 338 16.34 -10.73 10.02
C VAL A 338 16.06 -12.11 9.42
N VAL A 339 17.10 -12.82 8.98
CA VAL A 339 16.96 -14.12 8.30
C VAL A 339 16.31 -15.14 9.23
N HIS A 340 16.75 -15.21 10.48
CA HIS A 340 16.17 -16.13 11.46
C HIS A 340 14.67 -15.91 11.67
N LEU A 341 14.22 -14.65 11.74
CA LEU A 341 12.80 -14.32 11.86
C LEU A 341 12.02 -14.69 10.59
N LEU A 342 12.51 -14.30 9.42
CA LEU A 342 11.79 -14.53 8.16
C LEU A 342 11.62 -16.02 7.86
N MET A 343 12.57 -16.86 8.26
CA MET A 343 12.47 -18.31 8.08
C MET A 343 11.30 -18.95 8.84
N GLU A 344 10.78 -18.33 9.90
CA GLU A 344 9.57 -18.81 10.59
C GLU A 344 8.33 -18.77 9.69
N PHE A 345 8.33 -17.92 8.66
CA PHE A 345 7.23 -17.77 7.69
C PHE A 345 7.33 -18.75 6.51
N LEU A 346 8.31 -19.67 6.49
CA LEU A 346 8.42 -20.69 5.42
C LEU A 346 7.31 -21.76 5.50
N GLY A 347 6.74 -21.97 6.69
CA GLY A 347 5.64 -22.92 6.94
C GLY A 347 4.24 -22.32 6.77
N ASP A 348 4.14 -21.01 6.51
CA ASP A 348 2.85 -20.34 6.30
C ASP A 348 2.12 -20.97 5.11
N SER A 349 0.82 -21.20 5.27
CA SER A 349 -0.07 -21.71 4.21
C SER A 349 -0.28 -20.71 3.07
N HIS A 350 0.13 -19.45 3.25
CA HIS A 350 0.01 -18.40 2.24
C HIS A 350 1.22 -18.40 1.30
N ASN A 351 0.97 -18.85 0.07
CA ASN A 351 2.00 -19.18 -0.91
C ASN A 351 2.91 -18.03 -1.37
N SER A 352 2.51 -16.75 -1.23
CA SER A 352 3.27 -15.65 -1.81
C SER A 352 4.39 -15.17 -0.87
N SER A 353 4.10 -14.93 0.40
CA SER A 353 5.08 -14.51 1.41
C SER A 353 6.20 -15.53 1.60
N ALA A 354 5.89 -16.83 1.67
CA ALA A 354 6.89 -17.89 1.83
C ALA A 354 7.83 -18.00 0.61
N VAL A 355 7.32 -17.68 -0.60
CA VAL A 355 8.13 -17.65 -1.83
C VAL A 355 9.09 -16.45 -1.83
N ASP A 356 8.64 -15.29 -1.38
CA ASP A 356 9.49 -14.11 -1.24
C ASP A 356 10.59 -14.36 -0.19
N VAL A 357 10.24 -15.00 0.94
CA VAL A 357 11.21 -15.37 1.99
C VAL A 357 12.27 -16.34 1.47
N ILE A 358 11.91 -17.42 0.76
CA ILE A 358 12.93 -18.37 0.29
C ILE A 358 13.84 -17.75 -0.77
N ALA A 359 13.32 -16.84 -1.61
CA ALA A 359 14.12 -16.09 -2.56
C ALA A 359 15.11 -15.17 -1.84
N PHE A 360 14.69 -14.48 -0.78
CA PHE A 360 15.57 -13.69 0.08
C PHE A 360 16.66 -14.54 0.73
N VAL A 361 16.31 -15.67 1.35
CA VAL A 361 17.31 -16.56 1.96
C VAL A 361 18.34 -17.00 0.91
N ARG A 362 17.89 -17.28 -0.32
CA ARG A 362 18.76 -17.64 -1.44
C ARG A 362 19.79 -16.56 -1.78
N GLU A 363 19.37 -15.30 -1.79
CA GLU A 363 20.24 -14.13 -2.01
C GLU A 363 21.23 -13.92 -0.86
N VAL A 364 20.76 -14.00 0.38
CA VAL A 364 21.59 -13.88 1.60
C VAL A 364 22.68 -14.95 1.64
N MET A 365 22.36 -16.18 1.25
CA MET A 365 23.35 -17.27 1.20
C MET A 365 24.51 -16.93 0.27
N GLU A 366 24.28 -16.20 -0.83
CA GLU A 366 25.35 -15.77 -1.72
C GLU A 366 26.13 -14.59 -1.15
N LYS A 367 25.43 -13.56 -0.66
CA LYS A 367 26.05 -12.31 -0.16
C LYS A 367 26.79 -12.45 1.18
N PHE A 368 26.34 -13.35 2.06
CA PHE A 368 26.85 -13.47 3.43
C PHE A 368 27.33 -14.90 3.75
N PRO A 369 28.53 -15.29 3.28
CA PRO A 369 29.07 -16.64 3.49
C PRO A 369 29.12 -17.09 4.95
N GLN A 370 29.33 -16.17 5.89
CA GLN A 370 29.41 -16.43 7.32
C GLN A 370 28.09 -16.92 7.94
N LEU A 371 26.95 -16.64 7.30
CA LEU A 371 25.63 -17.05 7.81
C LEU A 371 25.19 -18.42 7.29
N ARG A 372 25.88 -18.99 6.29
CA ARG A 372 25.46 -20.18 5.55
C ARG A 372 25.16 -21.38 6.45
N SER A 373 26.08 -21.71 7.36
CA SER A 373 25.92 -22.87 8.25
C SER A 373 24.67 -22.75 9.13
N GLY A 374 24.45 -21.58 9.74
CA GLY A 374 23.28 -21.34 10.59
C GLY A 374 21.95 -21.41 9.81
N ILE A 375 21.93 -20.87 8.59
CA ILE A 375 20.77 -20.90 7.71
C ILE A 375 20.43 -22.34 7.28
N ILE A 376 21.43 -23.14 6.90
CA ILE A 376 21.21 -24.53 6.48
C ILE A 376 20.61 -25.34 7.63
N THR A 377 21.18 -25.25 8.84
CA THR A 377 20.64 -25.97 10.00
C THR A 377 19.18 -25.60 10.24
N ARG A 378 18.86 -24.31 10.23
CA ARG A 378 17.49 -23.86 10.46
C ARG A 378 16.53 -24.26 9.33
N LEU A 379 17.00 -24.26 8.09
CA LEU A 379 16.23 -24.68 6.92
C LEU A 379 15.89 -26.17 6.98
N LEU A 380 16.82 -27.00 7.46
CA LEU A 380 16.61 -28.43 7.69
C LEU A 380 15.65 -28.72 8.84
N ASP A 381 15.62 -27.87 9.87
CA ASP A 381 14.67 -27.98 10.96
C ASP A 381 13.24 -27.68 10.48
N SER A 382 13.06 -26.62 9.70
CA SER A 382 11.76 -26.20 9.15
C SER A 382 11.32 -26.95 7.89
N PHE A 383 12.15 -27.88 7.38
CA PHE A 383 11.91 -28.55 6.09
C PHE A 383 10.59 -29.34 6.03
N MET A 384 10.15 -29.90 7.16
CA MET A 384 8.89 -30.67 7.25
C MET A 384 7.65 -29.78 7.37
N ASP A 385 7.81 -28.52 7.78
CA ASP A 385 6.71 -27.57 7.97
C ASP A 385 6.30 -26.89 6.65
N MET A 386 7.17 -26.97 5.64
CA MET A 386 6.96 -26.38 4.32
C MET A 386 5.83 -27.08 3.56
N LYS A 387 4.93 -26.29 2.96
CA LYS A 387 3.71 -26.80 2.30
C LYS A 387 3.70 -26.65 0.78
N THR A 388 4.50 -25.75 0.24
CA THR A 388 4.41 -25.34 -1.17
C THR A 388 5.60 -25.82 -1.98
N GLY A 389 5.35 -26.41 -3.15
CA GLY A 389 6.40 -26.89 -4.06
C GLY A 389 7.40 -25.82 -4.48
N ARG A 390 6.97 -24.57 -4.71
CA ARG A 390 7.88 -23.43 -4.99
C ARG A 390 8.88 -23.17 -3.88
N VAL A 391 8.45 -23.27 -2.62
CA VAL A 391 9.33 -23.06 -1.46
C VAL A 391 10.30 -24.23 -1.33
N PHE A 392 9.82 -25.47 -1.51
CA PHE A 392 10.70 -26.65 -1.55
C PHE A 392 11.75 -26.58 -2.64
N ARG A 393 11.41 -26.09 -3.85
CA ARG A 393 12.40 -25.91 -4.93
C ARG A 393 13.51 -24.95 -4.51
N GLY A 394 13.18 -23.83 -3.88
CA GLY A 394 14.15 -22.90 -3.33
C GLY A 394 15.01 -23.52 -2.24
N ALA A 395 14.39 -24.20 -1.26
CA ALA A 395 15.09 -24.86 -0.17
C ALA A 395 16.02 -25.99 -0.65
N LEU A 396 15.56 -26.86 -1.53
CA LEU A 396 16.34 -27.95 -2.12
C LEU A 396 17.52 -27.41 -2.93
N TRP A 397 17.35 -26.29 -3.65
CA TRP A 397 18.45 -25.64 -4.34
C TRP A 397 19.50 -25.13 -3.34
N ILE A 398 19.09 -24.45 -2.28
CA ILE A 398 20.00 -23.94 -1.23
C ILE A 398 20.76 -25.10 -0.58
N ILE A 399 20.06 -26.18 -0.21
CA ILE A 399 20.66 -27.37 0.39
C ILE A 399 21.66 -28.00 -0.59
N GLY A 400 21.28 -28.24 -1.84
CA GLY A 400 22.15 -28.86 -2.84
C GLY A 400 23.40 -28.03 -3.15
N GLU A 401 23.28 -26.70 -3.14
CA GLU A 401 24.40 -25.80 -3.40
C GLU A 401 25.32 -25.65 -2.19
N TYR A 402 24.79 -25.34 -1.02
CA TYR A 402 25.59 -24.84 0.11
C TYR A 402 25.87 -25.84 1.22
N THR A 403 25.38 -27.09 1.13
CA THR A 403 25.88 -28.17 2.00
C THR A 403 27.29 -28.58 1.55
N LEU A 404 28.31 -28.06 2.24
CA LEU A 404 29.71 -28.22 1.85
C LEU A 404 30.46 -29.25 2.69
N ASP A 405 29.90 -29.67 3.82
CA ASP A 405 30.50 -30.59 4.77
C ASP A 405 29.74 -31.93 4.80
N VAL A 406 30.49 -33.01 5.04
CA VAL A 406 29.95 -34.38 5.05
C VAL A 406 28.83 -34.57 6.09
N PRO A 407 28.96 -34.10 7.35
CA PRO A 407 27.90 -34.26 8.34
C PRO A 407 26.60 -33.54 7.96
N ALA A 408 26.67 -32.30 7.46
CA ALA A 408 25.48 -31.59 7.00
C ALA A 408 24.83 -32.28 5.80
N MET A 409 25.62 -32.85 4.87
CA MET A 409 25.07 -33.62 3.74
C MET A 409 24.31 -34.87 4.22
N GLU A 410 24.85 -35.62 5.18
CA GLU A 410 24.19 -36.80 5.75
C GLU A 410 22.88 -36.40 6.48
N GLN A 411 22.91 -35.29 7.24
CA GLN A 411 21.72 -34.77 7.90
C GLN A 411 20.65 -34.30 6.89
N ALA A 412 21.07 -33.60 5.84
CA ALA A 412 20.17 -33.11 4.80
C ALA A 412 19.50 -34.27 4.05
N LEU A 413 20.27 -35.29 3.67
CA LEU A 413 19.74 -36.50 3.02
C LEU A 413 18.74 -37.23 3.91
N LYS A 414 19.04 -37.37 5.20
CA LYS A 414 18.10 -37.96 6.17
C LYS A 414 16.78 -37.19 6.23
N LYS A 415 16.83 -35.86 6.33
CA LYS A 415 15.63 -35.01 6.37
C LYS A 415 14.82 -35.10 5.07
N ILE A 416 15.48 -35.12 3.91
CA ILE A 416 14.83 -35.31 2.61
C ILE A 416 14.17 -36.70 2.54
N ARG A 417 14.85 -37.72 3.08
CA ARG A 417 14.33 -39.09 3.14
C ARG A 417 13.08 -39.18 4.01
N ASP A 418 13.08 -38.52 5.17
CA ASP A 418 11.93 -38.43 6.07
C ASP A 418 10.75 -37.70 5.39
N ALA A 419 11.03 -36.62 4.65
CA ALA A 419 10.02 -35.86 3.91
C ALA A 419 9.39 -36.62 2.72
N LEU A 420 10.08 -37.64 2.19
CA LEU A 420 9.57 -38.54 1.16
C LEU A 420 8.82 -39.75 1.74
N GLY A 421 9.05 -40.12 3.00
CA GLY A 421 8.50 -41.34 3.59
C GLY A 421 9.06 -42.60 2.93
N GLU A 422 8.40 -43.75 3.07
CA GLU A 422 8.93 -45.04 2.58
C GLU A 422 9.19 -45.08 1.05
N ILE A 423 10.30 -45.72 0.63
CA ILE A 423 10.72 -45.87 -0.78
C ILE A 423 11.01 -47.36 -1.02
N PRO A 424 10.61 -47.97 -2.15
CA PRO A 424 10.03 -47.36 -3.36
C PRO A 424 8.59 -46.84 -3.20
N ILE A 425 8.34 -45.62 -3.68
CA ILE A 425 7.05 -44.90 -3.50
C ILE A 425 5.89 -45.74 -4.07
N LEU A 426 6.03 -46.25 -5.30
CA LEU A 426 4.98 -47.03 -5.97
C LEU A 426 4.58 -48.29 -5.17
N ALA A 427 5.55 -49.04 -4.65
CA ALA A 427 5.28 -50.24 -3.87
C ALA A 427 4.65 -49.95 -2.51
N SER A 428 5.00 -48.79 -1.92
CA SER A 428 4.38 -48.29 -0.68
C SER A 428 2.93 -47.85 -0.93
N GLU A 429 2.64 -47.13 -2.03
CA GLU A 429 1.27 -46.75 -2.40
C GLU A 429 0.40 -47.97 -2.78
N GLN A 430 0.96 -48.96 -3.48
CA GLN A 430 0.25 -50.20 -3.82
C GLN A 430 -0.15 -50.98 -2.56
N ARG A 431 0.77 -51.15 -1.60
CA ARG A 431 0.46 -51.80 -0.32
C ARG A 431 -0.59 -51.03 0.48
N ALA A 432 -0.44 -49.71 0.58
CA ALA A 432 -1.42 -48.88 1.27
C ALA A 432 -2.82 -48.97 0.64
N LEU A 433 -2.91 -49.09 -0.69
CA LEU A 433 -4.17 -49.30 -1.38
C LEU A 433 -4.76 -50.69 -1.10
N GLU A 434 -3.93 -51.74 -1.12
CA GLU A 434 -4.35 -53.12 -0.79
C GLU A 434 -4.85 -53.23 0.65
N GLU A 435 -4.15 -52.62 1.59
CA GLU A 435 -4.54 -52.55 3.01
C GLU A 435 -5.88 -51.79 3.18
N ALA A 436 -6.04 -50.64 2.54
CA ALA A 436 -7.28 -49.86 2.60
C ALA A 436 -8.49 -50.58 1.97
N LEU A 437 -8.26 -51.44 0.96
CA LEU A 437 -9.28 -52.29 0.37
C LEU A 437 -9.64 -53.47 1.29
N SER A 438 -8.70 -53.94 2.12
CA SER A 438 -8.93 -55.04 3.07
C SER A 438 -9.64 -54.61 4.36
N ASP A 439 -9.53 -53.33 4.76
CA ASP A 439 -10.12 -52.78 5.99
C ASP A 439 -11.56 -52.23 5.82
N GLN A 440 -12.17 -52.33 4.64
CA GLN A 440 -13.59 -51.99 4.47
C GLN A 440 -14.49 -53.05 5.16
N PRO A 441 -15.42 -52.67 6.06
CA PRO A 441 -16.35 -53.62 6.65
C PRO A 441 -17.27 -54.17 5.56
N ALA A 442 -17.29 -55.50 5.41
CA ALA A 442 -18.23 -56.19 4.55
C ALA A 442 -19.66 -56.08 5.12
N GLU A 443 -20.41 -55.04 4.71
CA GLU A 443 -21.86 -55.03 4.92
C GLU A 443 -22.62 -55.57 3.70
N ALA A 444 -23.15 -56.78 3.91
CA ALA A 444 -24.29 -57.42 3.25
C ALA A 444 -24.21 -57.76 1.74
N ALA A 445 -23.58 -58.89 1.44
CA ALA A 445 -24.15 -59.83 0.46
C ALA A 445 -24.09 -61.26 1.02
N ALA A 446 -25.23 -61.93 1.04
CA ALA A 446 -25.46 -63.29 1.53
C ALA A 446 -24.47 -64.33 0.93
N PRO A 447 -24.24 -65.48 1.59
CA PRO A 447 -23.17 -66.39 1.20
C PRO A 447 -23.53 -67.10 -0.10
N THR A 448 -22.73 -66.89 -1.14
CA THR A 448 -22.65 -67.80 -2.29
C THR A 448 -21.17 -68.08 -2.58
N PRO A 449 -20.81 -69.33 -2.92
CA PRO A 449 -19.43 -69.78 -2.87
C PRO A 449 -18.61 -69.24 -4.05
N SER A 450 -17.38 -68.86 -3.73
CA SER A 450 -16.18 -68.59 -4.56
C SER A 450 -16.32 -68.64 -6.10
N PRO A 451 -15.71 -67.69 -6.85
CA PRO A 451 -15.25 -67.97 -8.20
C PRO A 451 -13.73 -68.15 -8.21
N ALA A 452 -13.33 -69.41 -8.27
CA ALA A 452 -12.17 -69.79 -9.05
C ALA A 452 -12.46 -69.47 -10.53
N THR A 453 -11.43 -68.99 -11.25
CA THR A 453 -11.26 -69.04 -12.72
C THR A 453 -12.53 -69.23 -13.56
N SER A 454 -12.98 -68.17 -14.21
CA SER A 454 -14.09 -68.17 -15.16
C SER A 454 -13.82 -69.07 -16.38
N ALA A 455 -14.36 -70.29 -16.35
CA ALA A 455 -14.69 -71.02 -17.57
C ALA A 455 -16.02 -70.46 -18.14
N PRO A 456 -16.20 -70.35 -19.46
CA PRO A 456 -17.42 -69.82 -20.05
C PRO A 456 -18.59 -70.78 -19.75
N SER A 457 -19.67 -70.27 -19.18
CA SER A 457 -20.86 -71.09 -18.91
C SER A 457 -21.60 -71.39 -20.22
N ARG A 458 -21.91 -72.68 -20.44
CA ARG A 458 -22.74 -73.13 -21.55
C ARG A 458 -24.19 -73.19 -21.09
N ARG A 459 -25.09 -72.52 -21.79
CA ARG A 459 -26.54 -72.58 -21.56
C ARG A 459 -27.18 -73.47 -22.64
N ILE A 460 -27.95 -74.47 -22.22
CA ILE A 460 -28.73 -75.33 -23.12
C ILE A 460 -30.10 -74.68 -23.29
N LEU A 461 -30.53 -74.50 -24.53
CA LEU A 461 -31.90 -74.06 -24.83
C LEU A 461 -32.86 -75.25 -24.72
N ALA A 462 -34.17 -74.99 -24.65
CA ALA A 462 -35.19 -76.02 -24.39
C ALA A 462 -35.27 -77.16 -25.44
N ASP A 463 -34.51 -77.08 -26.54
CA ASP A 463 -34.38 -78.11 -27.58
C ASP A 463 -33.13 -79.01 -27.43
N GLY A 464 -32.28 -78.79 -26.42
CA GLY A 464 -31.09 -79.60 -26.16
C GLY A 464 -29.79 -79.10 -26.79
N THR A 465 -29.76 -77.92 -27.41
CA THR A 465 -28.53 -77.36 -28.01
C THR A 465 -27.83 -76.35 -27.08
N TYR A 466 -26.49 -76.44 -26.95
CA TYR A 466 -25.67 -75.62 -26.04
C TYR A 466 -25.12 -74.34 -26.72
N ALA A 467 -25.28 -73.17 -26.10
CA ALA A 467 -24.65 -71.89 -26.50
C ALA A 467 -23.78 -71.29 -25.37
N SER A 468 -22.65 -70.67 -25.71
CA SER A 468 -21.70 -70.06 -24.75
C SER A 468 -21.55 -68.56 -24.98
N GLU A 469 -21.65 -67.75 -23.91
CA GLU A 469 -21.45 -66.29 -23.91
C GLU A 469 -20.18 -65.94 -23.11
N SER A 470 -19.37 -65.00 -23.60
CA SER A 470 -18.11 -64.57 -22.96
C SER A 470 -18.25 -63.14 -22.43
N ALA A 471 -18.15 -62.93 -21.11
CA ALA A 471 -18.24 -61.61 -20.50
C ALA A 471 -16.86 -60.92 -20.42
N PHE A 472 -16.75 -59.72 -21.00
CA PHE A 472 -15.60 -58.82 -20.88
C PHE A 472 -15.68 -58.06 -19.54
N SER A 473 -14.63 -58.13 -18.71
CA SER A 473 -14.51 -57.30 -17.50
C SER A 473 -13.83 -55.97 -17.85
N SER A 474 -14.56 -54.87 -17.76
CA SER A 474 -14.01 -53.51 -17.82
C SER A 474 -13.42 -53.16 -16.45
N LYS A 475 -12.12 -52.84 -16.39
CA LYS A 475 -11.48 -52.25 -15.19
C LYS A 475 -12.25 -50.99 -14.77
N ALA A 476 -12.93 -51.06 -13.63
CA ALA A 476 -13.50 -49.89 -12.98
C ALA A 476 -12.35 -49.00 -12.51
N VAL A 477 -12.24 -47.79 -13.08
CA VAL A 477 -11.29 -46.76 -12.66
C VAL A 477 -11.78 -46.22 -11.30
N VAL A 478 -11.35 -46.84 -10.22
CA VAL A 478 -11.37 -46.20 -8.91
C VAL A 478 -10.19 -45.23 -8.91
N SER A 479 -10.47 -43.94 -9.12
CA SER A 479 -9.43 -42.91 -8.99
C SER A 479 -8.88 -42.95 -7.56
N PRO A 480 -7.60 -43.27 -7.32
CA PRO A 480 -7.02 -43.48 -5.99
C PRO A 480 -6.79 -42.16 -5.23
N THR A 481 -7.34 -41.05 -5.72
CA THR A 481 -6.96 -39.68 -5.35
C THR A 481 -7.63 -39.13 -4.09
N ARG A 482 -8.36 -39.93 -3.30
CA ARG A 482 -9.14 -39.40 -2.15
C ARG A 482 -8.87 -40.06 -0.79
N THR A 483 -7.71 -40.66 -0.60
CA THR A 483 -7.24 -41.03 0.75
C THR A 483 -6.09 -40.10 1.18
N ASP A 484 -6.48 -39.09 1.96
CA ASP A 484 -5.69 -38.26 2.88
C ASP A 484 -4.33 -37.72 2.41
N ALA A 485 -4.36 -36.63 1.62
CA ALA A 485 -3.18 -35.78 1.42
C ALA A 485 -2.59 -35.23 2.73
N ALA A 486 -3.34 -35.24 3.84
CA ALA A 486 -2.93 -34.74 5.14
C ALA A 486 -2.08 -35.72 5.96
N THR A 487 -2.10 -37.03 5.65
CA THR A 487 -1.32 -38.05 6.39
C THR A 487 0.01 -38.38 5.72
N LYS A 488 0.19 -37.99 4.46
CA LYS A 488 1.42 -38.24 3.70
C LYS A 488 2.49 -37.19 4.00
N PRO A 489 3.78 -37.57 4.07
CA PRO A 489 4.88 -36.62 4.17
C PRO A 489 4.81 -35.53 3.09
N PRO A 490 5.23 -34.29 3.38
CA PRO A 490 4.90 -33.11 2.57
C PRO A 490 5.47 -33.19 1.15
N LEU A 491 6.71 -33.67 1.00
CA LEU A 491 7.35 -33.79 -0.31
C LEU A 491 6.72 -34.91 -1.15
N ARG A 492 6.33 -36.03 -0.52
CA ARG A 492 5.60 -37.13 -1.19
C ARG A 492 4.22 -36.68 -1.65
N ALA A 493 3.48 -35.96 -0.81
CA ALA A 493 2.17 -35.43 -1.14
C ALA A 493 2.23 -34.52 -2.40
N LEU A 494 3.22 -33.63 -2.48
CA LEU A 494 3.40 -32.74 -3.63
C LEU A 494 3.71 -33.49 -4.94
N ILE A 495 4.55 -34.54 -4.87
CA ILE A 495 4.87 -35.37 -6.04
C ILE A 495 3.64 -36.15 -6.52
N LEU A 496 2.82 -36.70 -5.61
CA LEU A 496 1.56 -37.38 -5.95
C LEU A 496 0.51 -36.41 -6.51
N ASN A 497 0.53 -35.16 -6.05
CA ASN A 497 -0.27 -34.07 -6.59
C ASN A 497 0.26 -33.52 -7.94
N GLY A 498 1.25 -34.17 -8.55
CA GLY A 498 1.69 -33.87 -9.91
C GLY A 498 2.75 -32.78 -10.04
N ASP A 499 3.37 -32.31 -8.95
CA ASP A 499 4.48 -31.35 -9.03
C ASP A 499 5.80 -32.07 -9.39
N TYR A 500 5.93 -32.50 -10.65
CA TYR A 500 7.14 -33.19 -11.14
C TYR A 500 8.32 -32.25 -11.37
N PHE A 501 8.06 -30.96 -11.57
CA PHE A 501 9.14 -29.97 -11.62
C PHE A 501 9.89 -29.92 -10.29
N LEU A 502 9.18 -30.01 -9.15
CA LEU A 502 9.80 -30.21 -7.84
C LEU A 502 10.63 -31.51 -7.79
N GLY A 503 10.14 -32.61 -8.36
CA GLY A 503 10.89 -33.87 -8.50
C GLY A 503 12.19 -33.72 -9.29
N SER A 504 12.19 -32.91 -10.35
CA SER A 504 13.39 -32.61 -11.15
C SER A 504 14.43 -31.79 -10.37
N VAL A 505 13.99 -30.82 -9.55
CA VAL A 505 14.85 -30.01 -8.68
C VAL A 505 15.44 -30.89 -7.57
N LEU A 506 14.62 -31.76 -6.96
CA LEU A 506 15.07 -32.75 -6.00
C LEU A 506 16.18 -33.65 -6.57
N ALA A 507 15.97 -34.20 -7.77
CA ALA A 507 16.97 -35.02 -8.44
C ALA A 507 18.28 -34.25 -8.66
N THR A 508 18.20 -33.02 -9.16
CA THR A 508 19.36 -32.16 -9.38
C THR A 508 20.14 -31.90 -8.08
N SER A 509 19.43 -31.55 -6.99
CA SER A 509 20.04 -31.29 -5.68
C SER A 509 20.69 -32.54 -5.08
N LEU A 510 20.02 -33.70 -5.16
CA LEU A 510 20.58 -34.96 -4.70
C LEU A 510 21.83 -35.34 -5.50
N THR A 511 21.84 -35.16 -6.82
CA THR A 511 23.03 -35.41 -7.67
C THR A 511 24.21 -34.54 -7.24
N LYS A 512 24.00 -33.25 -6.98
CA LYS A 512 25.06 -32.34 -6.49
C LYS A 512 25.64 -32.81 -5.17
N MET A 513 24.79 -33.22 -4.22
CA MET A 513 25.25 -33.74 -2.93
C MET A 513 26.04 -35.04 -3.08
N VAL A 514 25.61 -35.98 -3.92
CA VAL A 514 26.35 -37.23 -4.16
C VAL A 514 27.72 -36.95 -4.78
N LEU A 515 27.77 -36.09 -5.81
CA LEU A 515 29.03 -35.72 -6.47
C LEU A 515 30.00 -35.06 -5.51
N ARG A 516 29.51 -34.16 -4.64
CA ARG A 516 30.33 -33.50 -3.61
C ARG A 516 30.75 -34.45 -2.49
N TYR A 517 29.87 -35.35 -2.05
CA TYR A 517 30.19 -36.40 -1.09
C TYR A 517 31.30 -37.31 -1.61
N ALA A 518 31.28 -37.64 -2.90
CA ALA A 518 32.32 -38.43 -3.55
C ALA A 518 33.67 -37.71 -3.64
N GLU A 519 33.70 -36.37 -3.66
CA GLU A 519 34.95 -35.59 -3.59
C GLU A 519 35.54 -35.53 -2.19
N LEU A 520 34.67 -35.39 -1.19
CA LEU A 520 35.09 -35.11 0.19
C LEU A 520 35.29 -36.36 1.03
N SER A 521 34.57 -37.44 0.73
CA SER A 521 34.64 -38.68 1.50
C SER A 521 35.72 -39.62 0.97
N VAL A 522 36.46 -40.23 1.89
CA VAL A 522 37.46 -41.26 1.59
C VAL A 522 36.79 -42.66 1.50
N ASP A 523 35.55 -42.78 1.99
CA ASP A 523 34.81 -44.04 2.09
C ASP A 523 33.99 -44.31 0.82
N SER A 524 34.55 -45.16 -0.05
CA SER A 524 33.88 -45.59 -1.29
C SER A 524 32.60 -46.39 -1.02
N VAL A 525 32.51 -47.12 0.10
CA VAL A 525 31.35 -47.95 0.41
C VAL A 525 30.17 -47.05 0.73
N LYS A 526 30.35 -46.08 1.63
CA LYS A 526 29.30 -45.10 1.95
C LYS A 526 28.87 -44.29 0.74
N THR A 527 29.83 -43.84 -0.08
CA THR A 527 29.52 -43.12 -1.33
C THR A 527 28.65 -43.95 -2.26
N ASN A 528 28.97 -45.24 -2.44
CA ASN A 528 28.20 -46.14 -3.29
C ASN A 528 26.81 -46.44 -2.72
N THR A 529 26.69 -46.61 -1.39
CA THR A 529 25.40 -46.77 -0.72
C THR A 529 24.51 -45.56 -0.94
N LEU A 530 25.04 -44.36 -0.70
CA LEU A 530 24.33 -43.09 -0.85
C LEU A 530 23.93 -42.82 -2.31
N LYS A 531 24.84 -43.12 -3.25
CA LYS A 531 24.56 -43.13 -4.69
C LYS A 531 23.41 -44.07 -5.05
N SER A 532 23.45 -45.30 -4.55
CA SER A 532 22.40 -46.30 -4.83
C SER A 532 21.04 -45.89 -4.27
N GLU A 533 21.03 -45.30 -3.07
CA GLU A 533 19.82 -44.79 -2.44
C GLU A 533 19.23 -43.64 -3.28
N VAL A 534 20.03 -42.64 -3.64
CA VAL A 534 19.57 -41.51 -4.47
C VAL A 534 19.05 -41.98 -5.83
N MET A 535 19.71 -42.94 -6.47
CA MET A 535 19.22 -43.54 -7.72
C MET A 535 17.89 -44.27 -7.51
N LEU A 536 17.67 -44.90 -6.36
CA LEU A 536 16.39 -45.52 -5.99
C LEU A 536 15.29 -44.47 -5.80
N ILE A 537 15.59 -43.31 -5.21
CA ILE A 537 14.65 -42.19 -5.09
C ILE A 537 14.21 -41.71 -6.48
N MET A 538 15.16 -41.39 -7.36
CA MET A 538 14.89 -40.88 -8.70
C MET A 538 14.09 -41.88 -9.55
N THR A 539 14.46 -43.17 -9.52
CA THR A 539 13.72 -44.21 -10.24
C THR A 539 12.32 -44.44 -9.66
N SER A 540 12.15 -44.29 -8.35
CA SER A 540 10.82 -44.34 -7.71
C SER A 540 9.92 -43.19 -8.16
N ILE A 541 10.46 -41.97 -8.31
CA ILE A 541 9.71 -40.79 -8.82
C ILE A 541 9.29 -41.00 -10.28
N ILE A 542 10.17 -41.53 -11.14
CA ILE A 542 9.81 -41.85 -12.53
C ILE A 542 8.73 -42.93 -12.59
N ARG A 543 8.84 -43.99 -11.77
CA ARG A 543 7.86 -45.08 -11.75
C ARG A 543 6.49 -44.65 -11.25
N ILE A 544 6.42 -43.88 -10.16
CA ILE A 544 5.14 -43.35 -9.68
C ILE A 544 4.55 -42.38 -10.69
N GLY A 545 5.37 -41.55 -11.34
CA GLY A 545 4.92 -40.61 -12.36
C GLY A 545 4.31 -41.24 -13.63
N ARG A 546 4.62 -42.50 -13.91
CA ARG A 546 4.04 -43.28 -15.02
C ARG A 546 2.89 -44.20 -14.60
N SER A 547 2.55 -44.21 -13.30
CA SER A 547 1.49 -45.05 -12.75
C SER A 547 0.14 -44.34 -12.73
N GLU A 548 -0.90 -45.04 -12.27
CA GLU A 548 -2.27 -44.49 -12.14
C GLU A 548 -2.50 -43.76 -10.79
N PHE A 549 -1.51 -43.77 -9.89
CA PHE A 549 -1.61 -43.15 -8.56
C PHE A 549 -1.57 -41.61 -8.54
N PRO A 550 -0.69 -40.93 -9.30
CA PRO A 550 -0.63 -39.48 -9.25
C PRO A 550 -1.79 -38.82 -9.98
N THR A 551 -2.10 -37.59 -9.58
CA THR A 551 -3.17 -36.76 -10.18
C THR A 551 -2.92 -36.40 -11.65
N SER A 552 -1.66 -36.26 -12.04
CA SER A 552 -1.22 -36.05 -13.41
C SER A 552 -0.02 -36.95 -13.72
N PRO A 553 0.15 -37.41 -14.96
CA PRO A 553 1.35 -38.14 -15.34
C PRO A 553 2.57 -37.20 -15.37
N ILE A 554 3.76 -37.79 -15.23
CA ILE A 554 5.03 -37.06 -15.34
C ILE A 554 5.19 -36.42 -16.73
N ASP A 555 5.56 -35.14 -16.76
CA ASP A 555 5.89 -34.43 -17.98
C ASP A 555 7.25 -34.89 -18.56
N GLU A 556 7.39 -34.80 -19.88
CA GLU A 556 8.59 -35.25 -20.59
C GLU A 556 9.84 -34.49 -20.14
N ASP A 557 9.75 -33.18 -19.90
CA ASP A 557 10.88 -32.35 -19.45
C ASP A 557 11.41 -32.79 -18.08
N SER A 558 10.51 -33.00 -17.11
CA SER A 558 10.87 -33.47 -15.78
C SER A 558 11.41 -34.90 -15.81
N HIS A 559 10.80 -35.77 -16.63
CA HIS A 559 11.32 -37.12 -16.86
C HIS A 559 12.76 -37.09 -17.38
N ASP A 560 13.03 -36.29 -18.42
CA ASP A 560 14.32 -36.23 -19.06
C ASP A 560 15.39 -35.62 -18.17
N ARG A 561 15.05 -34.61 -17.35
CA ARG A 561 15.94 -34.06 -16.33
C ARG A 561 16.30 -35.07 -15.26
N ILE A 562 15.33 -35.81 -14.73
CA ILE A 562 15.59 -36.86 -13.71
C ILE A 562 16.41 -38.00 -14.34
N ALA A 563 16.09 -38.39 -15.58
CA ALA A 563 16.84 -39.41 -16.31
C ALA A 563 18.28 -38.97 -16.59
N ALA A 564 18.52 -37.69 -16.93
CA ALA A 564 19.86 -37.15 -17.09
C ALA A 564 20.65 -37.24 -15.77
N CYS A 565 20.04 -36.85 -14.64
CA CYS A 565 20.66 -36.99 -13.31
C CYS A 565 21.00 -38.45 -12.97
N LEU A 566 20.12 -39.40 -13.31
CA LEU A 566 20.37 -40.83 -13.17
C LEU A 566 21.56 -41.30 -14.02
N ARG A 567 21.68 -40.82 -15.27
CA ARG A 567 22.81 -41.15 -16.14
C ARG A 567 24.13 -40.63 -15.56
N VAL A 568 24.16 -39.37 -15.09
CA VAL A 568 25.33 -38.78 -14.43
C VAL A 568 25.74 -39.62 -13.22
N LEU A 569 24.77 -40.01 -12.39
CA LEU A 569 25.08 -40.85 -11.24
C LEU A 569 25.53 -42.24 -11.64
N SER A 570 24.94 -42.86 -12.68
CA SER A 570 25.32 -44.21 -13.11
C SER A 570 26.75 -44.32 -13.66
N ALA A 571 27.33 -43.22 -14.15
CA ALA A 571 28.70 -43.20 -14.66
C ALA A 571 29.73 -43.55 -13.58
N VAL A 572 30.71 -44.38 -13.93
CA VAL A 572 31.88 -44.72 -13.10
C VAL A 572 33.10 -44.79 -14.02
N PRO A 573 34.12 -43.91 -13.87
CA PRO A 573 34.18 -42.75 -12.97
C PRO A 573 33.19 -41.64 -13.39
N PHE A 574 32.95 -40.66 -12.50
CA PHE A 574 32.17 -39.49 -12.86
C PHE A 574 32.86 -38.70 -13.97
N ASP A 575 32.07 -38.23 -14.94
CA ASP A 575 32.56 -37.32 -15.97
C ASP A 575 32.93 -35.98 -15.33
N GLN A 576 34.20 -35.59 -15.49
CA GLN A 576 34.76 -34.38 -14.90
C GLN A 576 34.08 -33.11 -15.45
N ALA A 577 33.68 -33.09 -16.72
CA ALA A 577 33.00 -31.94 -17.31
C ALA A 577 31.59 -31.77 -16.72
N LEU A 578 30.83 -32.86 -16.60
CA LEU A 578 29.51 -32.82 -15.96
C LEU A 578 29.62 -32.44 -14.48
N LYS A 579 30.66 -32.91 -13.80
CA LYS A 579 30.91 -32.57 -12.41
C LYS A 579 31.16 -31.06 -12.21
N GLU A 580 31.94 -30.43 -13.09
CA GLU A 580 32.16 -28.98 -13.09
C GLU A 580 30.85 -28.22 -13.32
N VAL A 581 30.03 -28.65 -14.28
CA VAL A 581 28.73 -28.06 -14.57
C VAL A 581 27.80 -28.08 -13.34
N PHE A 582 27.72 -29.23 -12.65
CA PHE A 582 26.84 -29.39 -11.50
C PHE A 582 27.34 -28.67 -10.23
N LEU A 583 28.66 -28.62 -9.99
CA LEU A 583 29.22 -28.12 -8.73
C LEU A 583 29.69 -26.67 -8.79
N ALA A 584 30.09 -26.16 -9.96
CA ALA A 584 30.67 -24.82 -10.12
C ALA A 584 29.79 -23.92 -11.01
N ASP A 585 29.49 -24.33 -12.24
CA ASP A 585 28.84 -23.45 -13.23
C ASP A 585 27.42 -23.01 -12.80
N CYS A 586 26.66 -23.92 -12.17
CA CYS A 586 25.34 -23.61 -11.64
C CYS A 586 25.37 -22.45 -10.64
N ARG A 587 26.38 -22.42 -9.77
CA ARG A 587 26.55 -21.36 -8.78
C ARG A 587 27.03 -20.07 -9.45
N HIS A 588 28.01 -20.18 -10.34
CA HIS A 588 28.54 -19.02 -11.06
C HIS A 588 27.46 -18.28 -11.86
N ALA A 589 26.58 -19.01 -12.55
CA ALA A 589 25.45 -18.44 -13.26
C ALA A 589 24.49 -17.70 -12.31
N PHE A 590 24.26 -18.22 -11.10
CA PHE A 590 23.44 -17.53 -10.10
C PHE A 590 24.11 -16.27 -9.57
N SER A 591 25.41 -16.31 -9.27
CA SER A 591 26.17 -15.13 -8.86
C SER A 591 26.12 -14.02 -9.92
N GLN A 592 26.24 -14.38 -11.21
CA GLN A 592 26.10 -13.43 -12.32
C GLN A 592 24.69 -12.84 -12.41
N LEU A 593 23.66 -13.64 -12.19
CA LEU A 593 22.26 -13.17 -12.19
C LEU A 593 22.02 -12.14 -11.09
N LEU A 594 22.52 -12.39 -9.88
CA LEU A 594 22.41 -11.43 -8.77
C LEU A 594 23.18 -10.13 -9.05
N GLN A 595 24.38 -10.22 -9.64
CA GLN A 595 25.14 -9.03 -10.03
C GLN A 595 24.40 -8.19 -11.09
N ALA A 596 23.69 -8.83 -12.02
CA ALA A 596 22.89 -8.12 -13.01
C ALA A 596 21.66 -7.41 -12.39
N GLU A 597 21.02 -8.02 -11.40
CA GLU A 597 19.89 -7.42 -10.66
C GLU A 597 20.30 -6.23 -9.79
N GLU A 598 21.57 -6.12 -9.37
CA GLU A 598 22.06 -4.97 -8.59
C GLU A 598 22.37 -3.73 -9.41
N VAL A 599 22.60 -3.89 -10.72
CA VAL A 599 23.00 -2.80 -11.63
C VAL A 599 21.80 -2.18 -12.36
N GLY A 600 20.64 -2.86 -12.36
CA GLY A 600 19.37 -2.39 -12.93
C GLY A 600 18.47 -1.77 -11.87
#